data_AF-A0A367B4Q4-F1
#
_entry.id   AF-A0A367B4Q4-F1
#
_cell.length_a   1.000
_cell.length_b   1.000
_cell.length_c   1.000
_cell.angle_alpha   90.00
_cell.angle_beta   90.00
_cell.angle_gamma   90.00
#
_symmetry.space_group_name_H-M   'P 1'
#
loop_
_entity.id
_entity.type
_entity.pdbx_description
1 polymer ?
#
loop_
_entity_poly.entity_id
_entity_poly.type
_entity_poly.pdbx_seq_one_letter_code
_entity_poly.pdbx_strand_id
1 'polypeptide(L)'
;MVDEFGRWLPLGASEDVAGTAERMQFTAGQGPCTTCRVEGQPVLAVQEELQRRWPVFTRLLESRTPFRAVLALPLGPAPWGRGAMDLYLRDGAALAGVDVFAATAVGDLVSAALSDATVWGSWAADGRPAWRAGPTARERARVWEAMGRVGMDLDVPAEEALALLRADATAAGRTVEEVAADVLEGRRGAADLRAGR
;
A
#
# COMPACT_ATOMS: atom_id res chain seq x y z
N MET A 1 4.34 0.87 -4.76
CA MET A 1 5.76 0.80 -5.21
C MET A 1 6.65 0.50 -4.00
N VAL A 2 7.91 0.13 -4.20
CA VAL A 2 8.91 0.20 -3.13
C VAL A 2 9.92 1.31 -3.40
N ASP A 3 10.30 2.04 -2.36
CA ASP A 3 11.39 3.02 -2.45
C ASP A 3 12.77 2.32 -2.43
N GLU A 4 13.83 3.11 -2.50
CA GLU A 4 15.23 2.66 -2.45
C GLU A 4 15.59 1.87 -1.18
N PHE A 5 14.80 2.00 -0.10
CA PHE A 5 14.97 1.28 1.16
C PHE A 5 14.07 0.03 1.25
N GLY A 6 13.42 -0.35 0.15
CA GLY A 6 12.47 -1.47 0.12
C GLY A 6 11.13 -1.15 0.78
N ARG A 7 10.86 0.11 1.13
CA ARG A 7 9.65 0.51 1.87
C ARG A 7 8.48 0.72 0.92
N TRP A 8 7.31 0.25 1.33
CA TRP A 8 6.10 0.39 0.51
C TRP A 8 5.61 1.84 0.49
N LEU A 9 5.68 2.46 -0.69
CA LEU A 9 5.23 3.82 -0.94
C LEU A 9 4.00 3.84 -1.88
N PRO A 10 2.88 4.45 -1.45
CA PRO A 10 1.78 4.79 -2.35
C PRO A 10 2.14 6.01 -3.19
N LEU A 11 1.69 6.03 -4.44
CA LEU A 11 1.92 7.16 -5.36
C LEU A 11 0.71 8.09 -5.43
N GLY A 12 -0.48 7.52 -5.35
CA GLY A 12 -1.75 8.22 -5.45
C GLY A 12 -2.90 7.23 -5.55
N ALA A 13 -4.11 7.78 -5.55
CA ALA A 13 -5.35 7.06 -5.77
C ALA A 13 -6.30 7.95 -6.59
N SER A 14 -7.20 7.35 -7.35
CA SER A 14 -8.23 8.09 -8.09
C SER A 14 -9.29 8.69 -7.17
N GLU A 15 -9.58 8.03 -6.04
CA GLU A 15 -10.58 8.42 -5.05
C GLU A 15 -10.10 8.08 -3.63
N ASP A 16 -10.64 8.76 -2.62
CA ASP A 16 -10.30 8.52 -1.21
C ASP A 16 -10.60 7.08 -0.75
N VAL A 17 -11.65 6.47 -1.30
CA VAL A 17 -12.01 5.08 -0.99
C VAL A 17 -11.00 4.08 -1.56
N ALA A 18 -10.41 4.37 -2.74
CA ALA A 18 -9.32 3.58 -3.31
C ALA A 18 -8.02 3.77 -2.51
N GLY A 19 -7.75 5.00 -2.04
CA GLY A 19 -6.64 5.25 -1.11
C GLY A 19 -6.81 4.50 0.21
N THR A 20 -8.05 4.39 0.71
CA THR A 20 -8.35 3.56 1.89
C THR A 20 -8.06 2.09 1.64
N ALA A 21 -8.43 1.55 0.48
CA ALA A 21 -8.13 0.17 0.11
C ALA A 21 -6.61 -0.12 0.03
N GLU A 22 -5.81 0.80 -0.52
CA GLU A 22 -4.34 0.70 -0.51
C GLU A 22 -3.81 0.62 0.92
N ARG A 23 -4.26 1.51 1.81
CA ARG A 23 -3.86 1.51 3.22
C ARG A 23 -4.25 0.20 3.93
N MET A 24 -5.36 -0.42 3.55
CA MET A 24 -5.76 -1.73 4.10
C MET A 24 -4.77 -2.84 3.69
N GLN A 25 -4.30 -2.86 2.43
CA GLN A 25 -3.26 -3.83 2.04
C GLN A 25 -1.93 -3.56 2.77
N PHE A 26 -1.55 -2.28 2.92
CA PHE A 26 -0.34 -1.92 3.67
C PHE A 26 -0.44 -2.33 5.15
N THR A 27 -1.61 -2.14 5.74
CA THR A 27 -1.93 -2.51 7.13
C THR A 27 -1.88 -4.03 7.32
N ALA A 28 -2.50 -4.79 6.40
CA ALA A 28 -2.42 -6.24 6.40
C ALA A 28 -1.00 -6.77 6.14
N GLY A 29 -0.12 -5.93 5.57
CA GLY A 29 1.25 -6.30 5.18
C GLY A 29 1.33 -7.21 3.95
N GLN A 30 0.19 -7.58 3.38
CA GLN A 30 0.04 -8.44 2.21
C GLN A 30 -1.21 -8.05 1.43
N GLY A 31 -1.27 -8.44 0.16
CA GLY A 31 -2.44 -8.26 -0.69
C GLY A 31 -2.11 -8.50 -2.17
N PRO A 32 -3.13 -8.46 -3.03
CA PRO A 32 -2.98 -8.57 -4.48
C PRO A 32 -1.86 -7.67 -5.05
N CYS A 33 -1.79 -6.41 -4.63
CA CYS A 33 -0.79 -5.45 -5.08
C CYS A 33 0.65 -5.90 -4.78
N THR A 34 0.87 -6.44 -3.58
CA THR A 34 2.17 -6.96 -3.15
C THR A 34 2.58 -8.16 -4.00
N THR A 35 1.66 -9.12 -4.18
CA THR A 35 1.90 -10.30 -5.02
C THR A 35 2.17 -9.88 -6.47
N CYS A 36 1.34 -9.03 -7.04
CA CYS A 36 1.49 -8.52 -8.39
C CYS A 36 2.87 -7.87 -8.62
N ARG A 37 3.31 -7.02 -7.69
CA ARG A 37 4.63 -6.37 -7.76
C ARG A 37 5.80 -7.36 -7.68
N VAL A 38 5.69 -8.39 -6.82
CA VAL A 38 6.75 -9.39 -6.62
C VAL A 38 6.84 -10.33 -7.81
N GLU A 39 5.71 -10.88 -8.25
CA GLU A 39 5.65 -11.81 -9.39
C GLU A 39 5.83 -11.09 -10.74
N GLY A 40 5.55 -9.79 -10.80
CA GLY A 40 5.57 -9.02 -12.03
C GLY A 40 4.48 -9.43 -13.02
N GLN A 41 3.37 -10.01 -12.54
CA GLN A 41 2.24 -10.49 -13.34
C GLN A 41 0.92 -9.90 -12.83
N PRO A 42 -0.09 -9.71 -13.70
CA PRO A 42 -1.43 -9.32 -13.27
C PRO A 42 -2.01 -10.30 -12.25
N VAL A 43 -2.67 -9.77 -11.21
CA VAL A 43 -3.36 -10.57 -10.20
C VAL A 43 -4.83 -10.18 -10.19
N LEU A 44 -5.70 -11.15 -10.49
CA LEU A 44 -7.15 -11.02 -10.44
C LEU A 44 -7.65 -11.78 -9.21
N ALA A 45 -8.48 -11.13 -8.40
CA ALA A 45 -9.08 -11.77 -7.25
C ALA A 45 -10.49 -11.23 -7.02
N VAL A 46 -11.47 -12.13 -7.15
CA VAL A 46 -12.83 -11.94 -6.63
C VAL A 46 -12.87 -12.20 -5.13
N GLN A 47 -14.00 -11.93 -4.49
CA GLN A 47 -14.15 -11.98 -3.04
C GLN A 47 -13.70 -13.33 -2.45
N GLU A 48 -14.07 -14.45 -3.06
CA GLU A 48 -13.70 -15.79 -2.59
C GLU A 48 -12.17 -15.99 -2.61
N GLU A 49 -11.52 -15.55 -3.69
CA GLU A 49 -10.06 -15.63 -3.84
C GLU A 49 -9.34 -14.67 -2.89
N LEU A 50 -9.89 -13.48 -2.67
CA LEU A 50 -9.39 -12.53 -1.68
C LEU A 50 -9.44 -13.14 -0.28
N GLN A 51 -10.58 -13.72 0.12
CA GLN A 51 -10.75 -14.36 1.43
C GLN A 51 -9.80 -15.56 1.60
N ARG A 52 -9.60 -16.36 0.53
CA ARG A 52 -8.73 -17.53 0.56
C ARG A 52 -7.25 -17.19 0.66
N ARG A 53 -6.78 -16.18 -0.08
CA ARG A 53 -5.34 -15.86 -0.21
C ARG A 53 -4.87 -14.79 0.77
N TRP A 54 -5.72 -13.82 1.10
CA TRP A 54 -5.36 -12.68 1.95
C TRP A 54 -6.48 -12.36 2.96
N PRO A 55 -6.87 -13.30 3.85
CA PRO A 55 -8.04 -13.16 4.72
C PRO A 55 -7.99 -11.91 5.63
N VAL A 56 -6.81 -11.53 6.12
CA VAL A 56 -6.65 -10.31 6.94
C VAL A 56 -6.94 -9.06 6.12
N PHE A 57 -6.37 -8.96 4.92
CA PHE A 57 -6.63 -7.85 4.01
C PHE A 57 -8.11 -7.78 3.65
N THR A 58 -8.75 -8.91 3.33
CA THR A 58 -10.15 -8.91 2.90
C THR A 58 -11.10 -8.44 3.99
N ARG A 59 -10.88 -8.86 5.25
CA ARG A 59 -11.66 -8.34 6.38
C ARG A 59 -11.51 -6.82 6.56
N LEU A 60 -10.30 -6.29 6.38
CA LEU A 60 -10.02 -4.85 6.48
C LEU A 60 -10.62 -4.09 5.29
N LEU A 61 -10.51 -4.63 4.08
CA LEU A 61 -11.07 -4.05 2.86
C LEU A 61 -12.60 -3.93 2.96
N GLU A 62 -13.28 -5.01 3.36
CA GLU A 62 -14.74 -5.07 3.42
C GLU A 62 -15.34 -4.21 4.53
N SER A 63 -14.60 -3.98 5.63
CA SER A 63 -15.08 -3.16 6.75
C SER A 63 -15.00 -1.66 6.50
N ARG A 64 -14.14 -1.22 5.57
CA ARG A 64 -13.87 0.20 5.30
C ARG A 64 -14.22 0.64 3.88
N THR A 65 -14.54 -0.29 2.97
CA THR A 65 -14.77 0.00 1.55
C THR A 65 -15.89 -0.87 0.94
N PRO A 66 -16.51 -0.42 -0.17
CA PRO A 66 -17.49 -1.20 -0.90
C PRO A 66 -16.87 -2.21 -1.88
N PHE A 67 -15.54 -2.37 -1.91
CA PHE A 67 -14.87 -3.19 -2.91
C PHE A 67 -14.96 -4.68 -2.59
N ARG A 68 -15.18 -5.48 -3.64
CA ARG A 68 -15.35 -6.95 -3.57
C ARG A 68 -14.46 -7.70 -4.57
N ALA A 69 -13.74 -6.99 -5.42
CA ALA A 69 -12.73 -7.57 -6.29
C ALA A 69 -11.59 -6.60 -6.57
N VAL A 70 -10.45 -7.16 -6.96
CA VAL A 70 -9.24 -6.43 -7.35
C VAL A 70 -8.65 -7.03 -8.62
N LEU A 71 -8.26 -6.14 -9.54
CA LEU A 71 -7.25 -6.41 -10.56
C LEU A 71 -6.01 -5.57 -10.23
N ALA A 72 -4.91 -6.22 -9.82
CA ALA A 72 -3.62 -5.58 -9.66
C ALA A 72 -2.78 -5.78 -10.92
N LEU A 73 -2.22 -4.69 -11.45
CA LEU A 73 -1.43 -4.65 -12.66
C LEU A 73 0.01 -4.26 -12.33
N PRO A 74 1.03 -4.99 -12.84
CA PRO A 74 2.41 -4.64 -12.57
C PRO A 74 2.75 -3.34 -13.30
N LEU A 75 3.56 -2.49 -12.67
CA LEU A 75 4.13 -1.31 -13.31
C LEU A 75 5.65 -1.48 -13.40
N GLY A 76 6.23 -1.20 -14.57
CA GLY A 76 7.64 -1.43 -14.85
C GLY A 76 7.98 -2.90 -15.18
N PRO A 77 9.27 -3.27 -15.26
CA PRO A 77 10.43 -2.53 -14.74
C PRO A 77 10.74 -1.26 -15.53
N ALA A 78 11.17 -0.22 -14.83
CA ALA A 78 11.53 1.08 -15.38
C ALA A 78 12.72 1.67 -14.62
N PRO A 79 13.31 2.82 -15.03
CA PRO A 79 14.41 3.46 -14.31
C PRO A 79 14.09 3.79 -12.84
N TRP A 80 12.80 3.94 -12.53
CA TRP A 80 12.28 4.16 -11.19
C TRP A 80 11.98 2.84 -10.44
N GLY A 81 12.17 1.66 -11.04
CA GLY A 81 11.98 0.36 -10.40
C GLY A 81 10.64 -0.30 -10.74
N ARG A 82 10.05 -1.03 -9.78
CA ARG A 82 8.82 -1.79 -9.96
C ARG A 82 7.70 -1.29 -9.04
N GLY A 83 6.49 -1.24 -9.60
CA GLY A 83 5.28 -0.88 -8.89
C GLY A 83 4.14 -1.84 -9.21
N ALA A 84 2.97 -1.52 -8.67
CA ALA A 84 1.72 -2.12 -9.08
C ALA A 84 0.63 -1.05 -8.98
N MET A 85 -0.40 -1.19 -9.79
CA MET A 85 -1.61 -0.36 -9.81
C MET A 85 -2.80 -1.27 -9.56
N ASP A 86 -3.64 -0.91 -8.59
CA ASP A 86 -4.83 -1.68 -8.26
C ASP A 86 -6.07 -1.01 -8.88
N LEU A 87 -6.87 -1.83 -9.55
CA LEU A 87 -8.22 -1.50 -9.98
C LEU A 87 -9.20 -2.24 -9.06
N TYR A 88 -9.87 -1.48 -8.20
CA TYR A 88 -10.85 -2.02 -7.25
C TYR A 88 -12.25 -2.00 -7.86
N LEU A 89 -12.98 -3.11 -7.73
CA LEU A 89 -14.35 -3.24 -8.22
C LEU A 89 -15.31 -3.48 -7.05
N ARG A 90 -16.51 -2.89 -7.12
CA ARG A 90 -17.57 -3.06 -6.12
C ARG A 90 -18.34 -4.36 -6.28
N ASP A 91 -18.46 -4.83 -7.52
CA ASP A 91 -19.08 -6.11 -7.87
C ASP A 91 -17.98 -7.07 -8.34
N GLY A 92 -17.91 -8.24 -7.71
CA GLY A 92 -16.97 -9.29 -8.09
C GLY A 92 -17.24 -9.86 -9.49
N ALA A 93 -18.51 -9.90 -9.92
CA ALA A 93 -18.89 -10.39 -11.24
C ALA A 93 -18.36 -9.49 -12.37
N ALA A 94 -18.18 -8.19 -12.10
CA ALA A 94 -17.64 -7.24 -13.07
C ALA A 94 -16.21 -7.59 -13.50
N LEU A 95 -15.45 -8.31 -12.66
CA LEU A 95 -14.09 -8.73 -12.99
C LEU A 95 -14.04 -9.69 -14.19
N ALA A 96 -15.08 -10.50 -14.40
CA ALA A 96 -15.17 -11.41 -15.55
C ALA A 96 -15.31 -10.68 -16.89
N GLY A 97 -15.78 -9.43 -16.87
CA GLY A 97 -15.89 -8.58 -18.06
C GLY A 97 -14.63 -7.76 -18.37
N VAL A 98 -13.59 -7.84 -17.52
CA VAL A 98 -12.36 -7.07 -17.73
C VAL A 98 -11.48 -7.75 -18.77
N ASP A 99 -11.18 -7.03 -19.85
CA ASP A 99 -10.11 -7.42 -20.78
C ASP A 99 -8.75 -7.15 -20.11
N VAL A 100 -8.10 -8.23 -19.69
CA VAL A 100 -6.80 -8.17 -19.00
C VAL A 100 -5.69 -7.63 -19.92
N PHE A 101 -5.76 -7.84 -21.23
CA PHE A 101 -4.77 -7.29 -22.16
C PHE A 101 -4.94 -5.78 -22.28
N ALA A 102 -6.17 -5.30 -22.44
CA ALA A 102 -6.46 -3.87 -22.44
C ALA A 102 -6.05 -3.21 -21.12
N ALA A 103 -6.35 -3.84 -19.98
CA ALA A 103 -5.97 -3.34 -18.67
C ALA A 103 -4.43 -3.31 -18.49
N THR A 104 -3.73 -4.34 -18.96
CA THR A 104 -2.25 -4.37 -18.95
C THR A 104 -1.66 -3.26 -19.82
N ALA A 105 -2.23 -3.02 -21.01
CA ALA A 105 -1.80 -1.91 -21.87
C ALA A 105 -1.97 -0.55 -21.17
N VAL A 106 -3.02 -0.36 -20.36
CA VAL A 106 -3.15 0.85 -19.52
C VAL A 106 -2.04 0.91 -18.46
N GLY A 107 -1.68 -0.21 -17.83
CA GLY A 107 -0.53 -0.29 -16.91
C GLY A 107 0.81 0.07 -17.57
N ASP A 108 1.00 -0.35 -18.83
CA ASP A 108 2.19 0.00 -19.63
C ASP A 108 2.22 1.49 -19.95
N LEU A 109 1.09 2.08 -20.34
CA LEU A 109 0.98 3.53 -20.58
C LEU A 109 1.27 4.35 -19.31
N VAL A 110 0.75 3.93 -18.15
CA VAL A 110 1.08 4.54 -16.86
C VAL A 110 2.58 4.42 -16.57
N SER A 111 3.17 3.24 -16.82
CA SER A 111 4.60 3.01 -16.61
C SER A 111 5.47 3.90 -17.52
N ALA A 112 5.07 4.09 -18.77
CA ALA A 112 5.72 4.98 -19.71
C ALA A 112 5.64 6.44 -19.25
N ALA A 113 4.47 6.91 -18.83
CA ALA A 113 4.28 8.26 -18.31
C ALA A 113 5.12 8.54 -17.05
N LEU A 114 5.19 7.58 -16.11
CA LEU A 114 6.06 7.70 -14.94
C LEU A 114 7.54 7.71 -15.30
N SER A 115 7.94 6.97 -16.34
CA SER A 115 9.32 6.97 -16.84
C SER A 115 9.67 8.32 -17.44
N ASP A 116 8.80 8.86 -18.27
CA ASP A 116 8.95 10.20 -18.85
C ASP A 116 9.06 11.27 -17.76
N ALA A 117 8.16 11.24 -16.77
CA ALA A 117 8.19 12.13 -15.60
C ALA A 117 9.42 11.93 -14.71
N THR A 118 10.09 10.78 -14.76
CA THR A 118 11.35 10.54 -14.03
C THR A 118 12.54 11.18 -14.74
N VAL A 119 12.57 11.13 -16.07
CA VAL A 119 13.68 11.65 -16.88
C VAL A 119 13.55 13.16 -17.08
N TRP A 120 12.35 13.64 -17.36
CA TRP A 120 12.09 15.01 -17.82
C TRP A 120 11.28 15.85 -16.83
N GLY A 121 10.77 15.23 -15.76
CA GLY A 121 9.94 15.91 -14.77
C GLY A 121 10.73 16.73 -13.75
N SER A 122 10.00 17.38 -12.86
CA SER A 122 10.57 18.10 -11.72
C SER A 122 11.04 17.14 -10.63
N TRP A 123 12.04 17.58 -9.88
CA TRP A 123 12.62 16.85 -8.76
C TRP A 123 12.33 17.60 -7.46
N ALA A 124 12.01 16.85 -6.42
CA ALA A 124 11.84 17.39 -5.08
C ALA A 124 13.21 17.68 -4.43
N ALA A 125 13.19 18.48 -3.37
CA ALA A 125 14.41 18.89 -2.65
C ALA A 125 15.20 17.72 -2.04
N ASP A 126 14.55 16.58 -1.83
CA ASP A 126 15.15 15.35 -1.33
C ASP A 126 15.82 14.51 -2.43
N GLY A 127 15.91 15.04 -3.66
CA GLY A 127 16.58 14.38 -4.78
C GLY A 127 15.76 13.25 -5.41
N ARG A 128 14.44 13.20 -5.19
CA ARG A 128 13.54 12.23 -5.81
C ARG A 128 12.63 12.90 -6.85
N PRO A 129 12.16 12.18 -7.88
CA PRO A 129 11.14 12.70 -8.79
C PRO A 129 9.92 13.23 -8.02
N ALA A 130 9.42 14.41 -8.38
CA ALA A 130 8.35 15.09 -7.63
C ALA A 130 7.08 14.24 -7.48
N TRP A 131 6.78 13.39 -8.47
CA TRP A 131 5.65 12.45 -8.44
C TRP A 131 5.76 11.38 -7.35
N ARG A 132 6.96 11.15 -6.79
CA ARG A 132 7.19 10.29 -5.61
C ARG A 132 7.09 11.03 -4.29
N ALA A 133 7.18 12.36 -4.33
CA ALA A 133 7.14 13.20 -3.15
C ALA A 133 5.74 13.82 -2.94
N GLY A 134 4.69 13.17 -3.44
CA GLY A 134 3.30 13.64 -3.31
C GLY A 134 2.78 13.62 -1.86
N PRO A 135 1.60 14.20 -1.59
CA PRO A 135 0.99 14.21 -0.26
C PRO A 135 0.85 12.82 0.37
N THR A 136 0.41 11.81 -0.37
CA THR A 136 0.23 10.44 0.12
C THR A 136 1.56 9.79 0.52
N ALA A 137 2.62 10.05 -0.25
CA ALA A 137 3.97 9.58 0.08
C ALA A 137 4.49 10.22 1.37
N ARG A 138 4.21 11.52 1.59
CA ARG A 138 4.54 12.22 2.83
C ARG A 138 3.74 11.70 4.03
N GLU A 139 2.48 11.36 3.84
CA GLU A 139 1.66 10.74 4.88
C GLU A 139 2.26 9.38 5.30
N ARG A 140 2.61 8.53 4.33
CA ARG A 140 3.31 7.25 4.60
C ARG A 140 4.67 7.45 5.28
N ALA A 141 5.33 8.60 5.11
CA ALA A 141 6.58 8.89 5.81
C ALA A 141 6.43 8.94 7.34
N ARG A 142 5.26 9.35 7.85
CA ARG A 142 4.97 9.33 9.29
C ARG A 142 4.96 7.92 9.88
N VAL A 143 4.59 6.91 9.08
CA VAL A 143 4.69 5.51 9.51
C VAL A 143 6.14 5.13 9.78
N TRP A 144 7.08 5.58 8.93
CA TRP A 144 8.50 5.29 9.12
C TRP A 144 9.09 6.00 10.33
N GLU A 145 8.63 7.22 10.62
CA GLU A 145 8.98 7.95 11.83
C GLU A 145 8.47 7.23 13.09
N ALA A 146 7.18 6.84 13.10
CA ALA A 146 6.58 6.09 14.20
C ALA A 146 7.27 4.73 14.40
N MET A 147 7.60 4.03 13.31
CA MET A 147 8.37 2.79 13.34
C MET A 147 9.74 3.00 14.00
N GLY A 148 10.45 4.09 13.65
CA GLY A 148 11.71 4.45 14.30
C GLY A 148 11.54 4.72 15.79
N ARG A 149 10.50 5.47 16.18
CA ARG A 149 10.18 5.75 17.58
C ARG A 149 9.89 4.47 18.37
N VAL A 150 9.02 3.60 17.85
CA VAL A 150 8.69 2.31 18.47
C VAL A 150 9.92 1.41 18.58
N GLY A 151 10.75 1.36 17.54
CA GLY A 151 11.99 0.59 17.53
C GLY A 151 12.95 1.02 18.64
N MET A 152 13.14 2.33 18.83
CA MET A 152 13.97 2.87 19.92
C MET A 152 13.35 2.65 21.30
N ASP A 153 12.05 2.95 21.46
CA ASP A 153 11.36 2.87 22.76
C ASP A 153 11.28 1.43 23.28
N LEU A 154 11.21 0.44 22.38
CA LEU A 154 11.07 -0.98 22.73
C LEU A 154 12.35 -1.81 22.56
N ASP A 155 13.42 -1.19 22.05
CA ASP A 155 14.69 -1.82 21.65
C ASP A 155 14.49 -3.03 20.71
N VAL A 156 13.79 -2.80 19.59
CA VAL A 156 13.48 -3.84 18.59
C VAL A 156 13.87 -3.42 17.18
N PRO A 157 14.17 -4.38 16.28
CA PRO A 157 14.43 -4.08 14.88
C PRO A 157 13.25 -3.39 14.18
N ALA A 158 13.54 -2.63 13.12
CA ALA A 158 12.53 -1.90 12.35
C ALA A 158 11.39 -2.79 11.82
N GLU A 159 11.71 -4.01 11.38
CA GLU A 159 10.71 -4.97 10.90
C GLU A 159 9.72 -5.38 12.00
N GLU A 160 10.22 -5.59 13.22
CA GLU A 160 9.39 -5.91 14.38
C GLU A 160 8.55 -4.71 14.80
N ALA A 161 9.13 -3.49 14.82
CA ALA A 161 8.38 -2.27 15.09
C ALA A 161 7.23 -2.06 14.09
N LEU A 162 7.46 -2.27 12.80
CA LEU A 162 6.41 -2.20 11.78
C LEU A 162 5.36 -3.31 11.97
N ALA A 163 5.78 -4.52 12.34
CA ALA A 163 4.87 -5.62 12.64
C ALA A 163 3.96 -5.29 13.84
N LEU A 164 4.47 -4.62 14.87
CA LEU A 164 3.68 -4.15 16.01
C LEU A 164 2.64 -3.11 15.60
N LEU A 165 3.04 -2.10 14.81
CA LEU A 165 2.11 -1.09 14.28
C LEU A 165 1.00 -1.73 13.42
N ARG A 166 1.35 -2.71 12.58
CA ARG A 166 0.40 -3.46 11.74
C ARG A 166 -0.54 -4.33 12.55
N ALA A 167 -0.02 -5.04 13.55
CA ALA A 167 -0.81 -5.90 14.41
C ALA A 167 -1.86 -5.09 15.17
N ASP A 168 -1.45 -3.96 15.73
CA ASP A 168 -2.34 -3.05 16.43
C ASP A 168 -3.43 -2.45 15.52
N ALA A 169 -3.02 -1.93 14.36
CA ALA A 169 -3.94 -1.39 13.37
C ALA A 169 -4.96 -2.45 12.90
N THR A 170 -4.49 -3.67 12.63
CA THR A 170 -5.33 -4.80 12.23
C THR A 170 -6.33 -5.18 13.32
N ALA A 171 -5.89 -5.26 14.57
CA ALA A 171 -6.75 -5.60 15.71
C ALA A 171 -7.84 -4.55 15.93
N ALA A 172 -7.52 -3.27 15.72
CA ALA A 172 -8.45 -2.16 15.86
C ALA A 172 -9.31 -1.87 14.62
N GLY A 173 -9.08 -2.54 13.49
CA GLY A 173 -9.74 -2.23 12.21
C GLY A 173 -9.38 -0.83 11.67
N ARG A 174 -8.19 -0.32 12.02
CA ARG A 174 -7.66 1.01 11.69
C ARG A 174 -6.55 0.90 10.66
N THR A 175 -6.13 2.03 10.09
CA THR A 175 -4.94 2.06 9.24
C THR A 175 -3.66 2.13 10.09
N VAL A 176 -2.54 1.67 9.54
CA VAL A 176 -1.23 1.90 10.18
C VAL A 176 -0.91 3.38 10.26
N GLU A 177 -1.34 4.20 9.30
CA GLU A 177 -1.20 5.66 9.36
C GLU A 177 -1.91 6.27 10.56
N GLU A 178 -3.12 5.81 10.88
CA GLU A 178 -3.89 6.25 12.05
C GLU A 178 -3.18 5.87 13.36
N VAL A 179 -2.62 4.65 13.45
CA VAL A 179 -1.84 4.21 14.62
C VAL A 179 -0.52 4.96 14.73
N ALA A 180 0.17 5.18 13.62
CA ALA A 180 1.41 5.94 13.58
C ALA A 180 1.20 7.38 14.05
N ALA A 181 0.10 8.02 13.64
CA ALA A 181 -0.28 9.34 14.14
C ALA A 181 -0.47 9.34 15.67
N ASP A 182 -1.23 8.38 16.21
CA ASP A 182 -1.43 8.26 17.67
C ASP A 182 -0.12 8.08 18.44
N VAL A 183 0.83 7.31 17.90
CA VAL A 183 2.15 7.10 18.50
C VAL A 183 2.96 8.41 18.49
N LEU A 184 3.01 9.10 17.36
CA LEU A 184 3.78 10.34 17.22
C LEU A 184 3.19 11.49 18.06
N GLU A 185 1.87 11.50 18.24
CA GLU A 185 1.16 12.49 19.05
C GLU A 185 1.11 12.09 20.53
N GLY A 186 1.69 10.96 20.91
CA GLY A 186 1.76 10.48 22.29
C GLY A 186 0.41 10.03 22.87
N ARG A 187 -0.62 9.86 22.03
CA ARG A 187 -1.92 9.29 22.44
C ARG A 187 -1.83 7.79 22.69
N ARG A 188 -0.80 7.14 22.14
CA ARG A 188 -0.52 5.72 22.33
C ARG A 188 0.97 5.48 22.55
N GLY A 189 1.32 4.77 23.61
CA GLY A 189 2.70 4.39 23.90
C GLY A 189 3.13 3.15 23.12
N ALA A 190 4.44 3.01 22.88
CA ALA A 190 4.97 1.83 22.22
C ALA A 190 4.68 0.53 22.99
N ALA A 191 4.63 0.60 24.34
CA ALA A 191 4.27 -0.53 25.19
C ALA A 191 2.83 -1.02 24.96
N ASP A 192 1.90 -0.12 24.63
CA ASP A 192 0.48 -0.46 24.36
C ASP A 192 0.32 -1.30 23.09
N LEU A 193 1.29 -1.25 22.18
CA LEU A 193 1.30 -2.05 20.95
C LEU A 193 1.62 -3.53 21.23
N ARG A 194 2.31 -3.84 22.33
CA ARG A 194 2.58 -5.23 22.75
C ARG A 194 1.38 -5.87 23.47
N ALA A 195 0.55 -5.05 24.13
CA ALA A 195 -0.57 -5.52 24.94
C ALA A 195 -1.79 -6.00 24.14
N GLY A 196 -1.88 -5.68 22.85
CA GLY A 196 -2.97 -6.10 21.97
C GLY A 196 -2.83 -7.50 21.36
N ARG A 197 -1.94 -8.36 21.91
CA ARG A 197 -1.69 -9.73 21.44
C ARG A 197 -2.52 -10.76 22.20
#